data_AF-A0A1Y1L858-F1
#
_entry.id   AF-A0A1Y1L858-F1
#
_cell.length_a   1.000
_cell.length_b   1.000
_cell.length_c   1.000
_cell.angle_alpha   90.00
_cell.angle_beta   90.00
_cell.angle_gamma   90.00
#
_symmetry.space_group_name_H-M   'P 1'
#
loop_
_entity.id
_entity.type
_entity.pdbx_description
1 polymer ?
#
loop_
_entity_poly.entity_id
_entity_poly.type
_entity_poly.pdbx_seq_one_letter_code
_entity_poly.pdbx_strand_id
1 'polypeptide(L)'
;EFLSDETLEDFYKELHLESDNFLKIRLSTKRFDYESVAKRLVLPVKQPDWFEFGNVVNVNGHYVRQSNIIKLPAAILQGVFFSTDRPRYMNYGGIGFIIGHEITHGFDNTGRLYDKFGSLKDWWAPSANTKFIRKAQCLIDQYGNVSVPEFGLNLNGSLTQPENIADNGGVRNAYLAYNE
;
A
#
# COMPACT_ATOMS: atom_id res chain seq x y z
N GLU A 1 10.76 -17.82 -7.78
CA GLU A 1 9.58 -18.11 -6.93
C GLU A 1 8.28 -17.56 -7.52
N PHE A 2 8.16 -16.25 -7.81
CA PHE A 2 6.90 -15.63 -8.28
C PHE A 2 6.27 -16.16 -9.57
N LEU A 3 6.98 -16.99 -10.33
CA LEU A 3 6.58 -17.53 -11.64
C LEU A 3 6.90 -19.04 -11.76
N SER A 4 7.00 -19.76 -10.63
CA SER A 4 7.23 -21.21 -10.65
C SER A 4 5.90 -21.94 -10.61
N ASP A 5 5.62 -22.76 -11.62
CA ASP A 5 4.43 -23.61 -11.67
C ASP A 5 4.38 -24.53 -10.44
N GLU A 6 5.53 -25.10 -10.04
CA GLU A 6 5.64 -25.97 -8.86
C GLU A 6 5.23 -25.24 -7.57
N THR A 7 5.64 -23.97 -7.40
CA THR A 7 5.28 -23.19 -6.20
C THR A 7 3.80 -22.86 -6.18
N LEU A 8 3.20 -22.59 -7.35
CA LEU A 8 1.77 -22.31 -7.48
C LEU A 8 0.93 -23.56 -7.21
N GLU A 9 1.32 -24.69 -7.80
CA GLU A 9 0.68 -25.99 -7.60
C GLU A 9 0.78 -26.44 -6.14
N ASP A 10 1.95 -26.31 -5.51
CA ASP A 10 2.15 -26.68 -4.11
C ASP A 10 1.29 -25.83 -3.16
N PHE A 11 1.12 -24.53 -3.45
CA PHE A 11 0.25 -23.66 -2.67
C PHE A 11 -1.22 -24.11 -2.73
N TYR A 12 -1.74 -24.42 -3.93
CA TYR A 12 -3.14 -24.78 -4.12
C TYR A 12 -3.44 -26.28 -3.97
N LYS A 13 -2.45 -27.13 -3.67
CA LYS A 13 -2.62 -28.60 -3.62
C LYS A 13 -3.72 -29.09 -2.66
N GLU A 14 -3.99 -28.35 -1.59
CA GLU A 14 -5.01 -28.69 -0.59
C GLU A 14 -6.38 -28.03 -0.87
N LEU A 15 -6.49 -27.20 -1.91
CA LEU A 15 -7.75 -26.63 -2.33
C LEU A 15 -8.51 -27.63 -3.21
N HIS A 16 -9.48 -28.33 -2.61
CA HIS A 16 -10.35 -29.26 -3.33
C HIS A 16 -11.70 -28.62 -3.66
N LEU A 17 -12.05 -28.57 -4.95
CA LEU A 17 -13.31 -28.05 -5.46
C LEU A 17 -14.08 -29.17 -6.17
N GLU A 18 -15.09 -29.74 -5.50
CA GLU A 18 -15.83 -30.91 -6.00
C GLU A 18 -17.25 -30.59 -6.49
N SER A 19 -17.63 -29.32 -6.54
CA SER A 19 -19.01 -28.91 -6.87
C SER A 19 -19.01 -27.68 -7.76
N ASP A 20 -19.98 -27.63 -8.66
CA ASP A 20 -20.40 -26.46 -9.43
C ASP A 20 -21.30 -25.50 -8.63
N ASN A 21 -21.74 -25.91 -7.43
CA ASN A 21 -22.53 -25.08 -6.54
C ASN A 21 -21.67 -23.94 -5.97
N PHE A 22 -22.03 -22.71 -6.34
CA PHE A 22 -21.30 -21.50 -5.94
C PHE A 22 -21.10 -21.38 -4.42
N LEU A 23 -22.12 -21.70 -3.60
CA LEU A 23 -22.00 -21.61 -2.14
C LEU A 23 -20.96 -22.61 -1.62
N LYS A 24 -20.98 -23.86 -2.11
CA LYS A 24 -19.98 -24.87 -1.73
C LYS A 24 -18.57 -24.45 -2.13
N ILE A 25 -18.37 -23.95 -3.36
CA ILE A 25 -17.09 -23.40 -3.81
C ILE A 25 -16.63 -22.27 -2.87
N ARG A 26 -17.51 -21.34 -2.51
CA ARG A 26 -17.17 -20.22 -1.61
C ARG A 26 -16.80 -20.70 -0.21
N LEU A 27 -17.47 -21.71 0.32
CA LEU A 27 -17.13 -22.27 1.63
C LEU A 27 -15.79 -23.01 1.59
N SER A 28 -15.51 -23.81 0.55
CA SER A 28 -14.23 -24.50 0.38
C SER A 28 -13.06 -23.53 0.23
N THR A 29 -13.18 -22.52 -0.63
CA THR A 29 -12.14 -21.48 -0.79
C THR A 29 -11.91 -20.70 0.51
N LYS A 30 -12.97 -20.34 1.24
CA LYS A 30 -12.83 -19.66 2.54
C LYS A 30 -12.15 -20.51 3.60
N ARG A 31 -12.44 -21.81 3.63
CA ARG A 31 -11.76 -22.75 4.52
C ARG A 31 -10.28 -22.83 4.19
N PHE A 32 -9.95 -22.99 2.91
CA PHE A 32 -8.56 -23.02 2.43
C PHE A 32 -7.78 -21.74 2.78
N ASP A 33 -8.38 -20.56 2.56
CA ASP A 33 -7.76 -19.27 2.92
C ASP A 33 -7.42 -19.23 4.42
N TYR A 34 -8.37 -19.64 5.27
CA TYR A 34 -8.19 -19.67 6.72
C TYR A 34 -7.10 -20.64 7.15
N GLU A 35 -7.14 -21.88 6.66
CA GLU A 35 -6.15 -22.91 7.00
C GLU A 35 -4.74 -22.51 6.53
N SER A 36 -4.63 -21.89 5.35
CA SER A 36 -3.36 -21.39 4.80
C SER A 36 -2.73 -20.31 5.68
N VAL A 37 -3.54 -19.36 6.19
CA VAL A 37 -3.06 -18.34 7.14
C VAL A 37 -2.74 -18.94 8.50
N ALA A 38 -3.58 -19.85 9.01
CA ALA A 38 -3.41 -20.47 10.32
C ALA A 38 -2.10 -21.29 10.42
N LYS A 39 -1.74 -22.04 9.37
CA LYS A 39 -0.47 -22.81 9.32
C LYS A 39 0.77 -21.94 9.45
N ARG A 40 0.68 -20.66 9.08
CA ARG A 40 1.81 -19.72 9.12
C ARG A 40 2.06 -19.12 10.50
N LEU A 41 1.14 -19.28 11.45
CA LEU A 41 1.26 -18.68 12.79
C LEU A 41 2.54 -19.11 13.53
N VAL A 42 3.02 -20.33 13.26
CA VAL A 42 4.20 -20.91 13.90
C VAL A 42 5.47 -20.81 13.04
N LEU A 43 5.36 -20.23 11.85
CA LEU A 43 6.47 -20.09 10.92
C LEU A 43 7.07 -18.69 11.00
N PRO A 44 8.39 -18.54 10.75
CA PRO A 44 8.97 -17.21 10.64
C PRO A 44 8.35 -16.46 9.46
N VAL A 45 8.26 -15.14 9.58
CA VAL A 45 7.82 -14.27 8.47
C VAL A 45 8.87 -14.35 7.36
N LYS A 46 8.47 -14.86 6.19
CA LYS A 46 9.28 -14.84 4.97
C LYS A 46 9.08 -13.50 4.27
N GLN A 47 10.16 -12.90 3.77
CA GLN A 47 10.09 -11.66 2.97
C GLN A 47 11.08 -11.74 1.79
N PRO A 48 10.66 -11.41 0.55
CA PRO A 48 9.28 -11.16 0.12
C PRO A 48 8.44 -12.45 0.13
N ASP A 49 7.17 -12.35 0.48
CA ASP A 49 6.24 -13.48 0.52
C ASP A 49 5.30 -13.51 -0.69
N TRP A 50 5.19 -14.66 -1.35
CA TRP A 50 4.29 -14.84 -2.47
C TRP A 50 2.83 -14.54 -2.12
N PHE A 51 2.39 -14.84 -0.89
CA PHE A 51 1.04 -14.52 -0.44
C PHE A 51 0.76 -13.01 -0.39
N GLU A 52 1.77 -12.20 -0.06
CA GLU A 52 1.67 -10.75 0.03
C GLU A 52 1.75 -10.10 -1.37
N PHE A 53 2.60 -10.65 -2.26
CA PHE A 53 2.92 -10.04 -3.56
C PHE A 53 2.22 -10.69 -4.77
N GLY A 54 1.59 -11.85 -4.63
CA GLY A 54 1.04 -12.65 -5.74
C GLY A 54 -0.20 -12.06 -6.43
N ASN A 55 -0.93 -11.16 -5.77
CA ASN A 55 -2.04 -10.46 -6.42
C ASN A 55 -1.51 -9.30 -7.29
N VAL A 56 -1.30 -9.58 -8.57
CA VAL A 56 -0.73 -8.67 -9.58
C VAL A 56 -1.77 -7.93 -10.43
N VAL A 57 -3.03 -8.37 -10.38
CA VAL A 57 -4.13 -7.84 -11.22
C VAL A 57 -4.87 -6.66 -10.58
N ASN A 58 -4.36 -6.13 -9.48
CA ASN A 58 -4.94 -5.00 -8.77
C ASN A 58 -4.40 -3.67 -9.32
N VAL A 59 -5.29 -2.74 -9.68
CA VAL A 59 -4.93 -1.39 -10.13
C VAL A 59 -4.79 -0.48 -8.90
N ASN A 60 -3.70 -0.65 -8.14
CA ASN A 60 -3.44 0.13 -6.92
C ASN A 60 -1.93 0.17 -6.57
N GLY A 61 -1.52 1.01 -5.63
CA GLY A 61 -0.19 1.02 -4.99
C GLY A 61 -0.33 0.70 -3.50
N HIS A 62 0.70 0.09 -2.90
CA HIS A 62 0.70 -0.17 -1.45
C HIS A 62 2.08 -0.08 -0.82
N TYR A 63 2.15 0.51 0.37
CA TYR A 63 3.28 0.39 1.28
C TYR A 63 2.98 -0.59 2.42
N VAL A 64 3.85 -1.59 2.60
CA VAL A 64 3.73 -2.59 3.67
C VAL A 64 4.74 -2.31 4.77
N ARG A 65 4.27 -1.72 5.87
CA ARG A 65 5.08 -1.27 7.01
C ARG A 65 5.95 -2.37 7.63
N GLN A 66 5.38 -3.56 7.84
CA GLN A 66 6.06 -4.68 8.51
C GLN A 66 7.23 -5.24 7.68
N SER A 67 7.16 -5.09 6.36
CA SER A 67 8.17 -5.54 5.42
C SER A 67 9.07 -4.38 4.98
N ASN A 68 8.65 -3.13 5.22
CA ASN A 68 9.25 -1.90 4.67
C ASN A 68 9.43 -1.98 3.14
N ILE A 69 8.36 -2.37 2.43
CA ILE A 69 8.36 -2.56 0.98
C ILE A 69 7.23 -1.76 0.34
N ILE A 70 7.50 -1.24 -0.86
CA ILE A 70 6.49 -0.67 -1.77
C ILE A 70 6.12 -1.72 -2.81
N LYS A 71 4.82 -1.95 -2.98
CA LYS A 71 4.25 -2.87 -3.95
C LYS A 71 3.55 -2.09 -5.06
N LEU A 72 3.99 -2.32 -6.29
CA LEU A 72 3.35 -1.82 -7.51
C LEU A 72 2.97 -3.02 -8.38
N PRO A 73 1.72 -3.51 -8.31
CA PRO A 73 1.22 -4.57 -9.16
C PRO A 73 1.32 -4.21 -10.65
N ALA A 74 1.50 -5.20 -11.52
CA ALA A 74 1.60 -4.95 -12.96
C ALA A 74 0.37 -4.19 -13.52
N ALA A 75 -0.82 -4.42 -12.96
CA ALA A 75 -2.05 -3.80 -13.44
C ALA A 75 -2.15 -2.28 -13.22
N ILE A 76 -1.34 -1.65 -12.34
CA ILE A 76 -1.29 -0.17 -12.27
C ILE A 76 -0.33 0.43 -13.31
N LEU A 77 0.59 -0.36 -13.87
CA LEU A 77 1.64 0.11 -14.78
C LEU A 77 1.15 0.22 -16.23
N GLN A 78 0.01 0.88 -16.44
CA GLN A 78 -0.63 1.01 -17.76
C GLN A 78 -1.43 2.30 -17.90
N GLY A 79 -1.86 2.61 -19.13
CA GLY A 79 -2.81 3.67 -19.44
C GLY A 79 -2.33 5.05 -18.99
N VAL A 80 -3.14 5.73 -18.18
CA VAL A 80 -2.82 7.09 -17.70
C VAL A 80 -1.70 7.10 -16.66
N PHE A 81 -1.46 5.99 -15.96
CA PHE A 81 -0.44 5.92 -14.91
C PHE A 81 0.96 5.74 -15.48
N PHE A 82 1.14 4.84 -16.44
CA PHE A 82 2.43 4.61 -17.08
C PHE A 82 2.29 4.22 -18.56
N SER A 83 3.13 4.82 -19.40
CA SER A 83 3.40 4.34 -20.75
C SER A 83 4.80 4.79 -21.18
N THR A 84 5.48 3.99 -21.99
CA THR A 84 6.82 4.29 -22.50
C THR A 84 6.81 5.24 -23.71
N ASP A 85 5.66 5.40 -24.38
CA ASP A 85 5.49 6.13 -25.65
C ASP A 85 4.93 7.56 -25.48
N ARG A 86 5.13 8.19 -24.31
CA ARG A 86 4.59 9.53 -23.99
C ARG A 86 5.61 10.43 -23.29
N PRO A 87 5.39 11.75 -23.27
CA PRO A 87 6.27 12.68 -22.57
C PRO A 87 6.49 12.30 -21.10
N ARG A 88 7.75 12.40 -20.64
CA ARG A 88 8.14 11.98 -19.29
C ARG A 88 7.30 12.61 -18.19
N TYR A 89 6.94 13.89 -18.30
CA TYR A 89 6.13 14.58 -17.29
C TYR A 89 4.81 13.86 -16.97
N MET A 90 4.21 13.14 -17.94
CA MET A 90 3.00 12.35 -17.70
C MET A 90 3.28 11.12 -16.84
N ASN A 91 4.44 10.47 -17.02
CA ASN A 91 4.86 9.36 -16.16
C ASN A 91 5.20 9.85 -14.75
N TYR A 92 5.90 10.98 -14.62
CA TYR A 92 6.20 11.53 -13.30
C TYR A 92 4.93 12.00 -12.58
N GLY A 93 3.99 12.65 -13.28
CA GLY A 93 2.69 13.04 -12.70
C GLY A 93 1.74 11.87 -12.41
N GLY A 94 1.87 10.76 -13.15
CA GLY A 94 1.11 9.53 -12.94
C GLY A 94 1.81 8.58 -11.97
N ILE A 95 2.53 7.59 -12.50
CA ILE A 95 3.20 6.58 -11.67
C ILE A 95 4.27 7.16 -10.74
N GLY A 96 4.94 8.25 -11.11
CA GLY A 96 5.92 8.92 -10.25
C GLY A 96 5.29 9.48 -8.98
N PHE A 97 4.10 10.07 -9.08
CA PHE A 97 3.30 10.49 -7.94
C PHE A 97 2.95 9.29 -7.04
N ILE A 98 2.46 8.19 -7.61
CA ILE A 98 2.11 6.98 -6.85
C ILE A 98 3.36 6.41 -6.13
N ILE A 99 4.50 6.30 -6.82
CA ILE A 99 5.76 5.87 -6.19
C ILE A 99 6.12 6.79 -5.02
N GLY A 100 6.06 8.11 -5.22
CA GLY A 100 6.35 9.08 -4.16
C GLY A 100 5.36 9.01 -2.99
N HIS A 101 4.09 8.73 -3.27
CA HIS A 101 3.03 8.55 -2.28
C HIS A 101 3.33 7.31 -1.41
N GLU A 102 3.59 6.15 -2.03
CA GLU A 102 3.93 4.93 -1.29
C GLU A 102 5.24 5.03 -0.50
N ILE A 103 6.26 5.73 -1.02
CA ILE A 103 7.47 6.04 -0.24
C ILE A 103 7.12 6.86 1.01
N THR A 104 6.22 7.83 0.85
CA THR A 104 5.85 8.75 1.94
C THR A 104 5.06 8.05 3.04
N HIS A 105 4.32 6.99 2.74
CA HIS A 105 3.69 6.14 3.76
C HIS A 105 4.67 5.52 4.74
N GLY A 106 5.95 5.34 4.36
CA GLY A 106 7.02 4.96 5.30
C GLY A 106 7.29 5.98 6.40
N PHE A 107 6.82 7.22 6.22
CA PHE A 107 7.08 8.35 7.11
C PHE A 107 5.82 9.12 7.51
N ASP A 108 4.62 8.60 7.19
CA ASP A 108 3.36 9.18 7.63
C ASP A 108 3.15 9.01 9.15
N ASN A 109 1.98 9.40 9.68
CA ASN A 109 1.68 9.32 11.11
C ASN A 109 1.86 7.89 11.67
N THR A 110 1.53 6.87 10.89
CA THR A 110 1.62 5.46 11.25
C THR A 110 2.97 4.85 10.85
N GLY A 111 3.46 5.14 9.65
CA GLY A 111 4.69 4.56 9.11
C GLY A 111 5.93 4.97 9.88
N ARG A 112 6.00 6.23 10.34
CA ARG A 112 7.12 6.74 11.14
C ARG A 112 7.37 5.96 12.44
N LEU A 113 6.37 5.20 12.92
CA LEU A 113 6.48 4.40 14.15
C LEU A 113 7.20 3.07 13.91
N TYR A 114 7.48 2.72 12.65
CA TYR A 114 8.17 1.49 12.26
C TYR A 114 9.59 1.84 11.83
N ASP A 115 10.57 1.10 12.35
CA ASP A 115 11.96 1.26 11.94
C ASP A 115 12.22 0.62 10.56
N LYS A 116 13.47 0.70 10.09
CA LYS A 116 13.88 0.16 8.78
C LYS A 116 13.66 -1.35 8.61
N PHE A 117 13.46 -2.09 9.70
CA PHE A 117 13.18 -3.53 9.70
C PHE A 117 11.69 -3.83 9.83
N GLY A 118 10.82 -2.81 9.78
CA GLY A 118 9.38 -2.96 9.94
C GLY A 118 8.97 -3.29 11.37
N SER A 119 9.81 -2.99 12.36
CA SER A 119 9.51 -3.20 13.77
C SER A 119 8.92 -1.93 14.40
N LEU A 120 7.82 -2.07 15.14
CA LEU A 120 7.23 -0.94 15.88
C LEU A 120 8.18 -0.48 16.98
N LYS A 121 8.80 0.69 16.78
CA LYS A 121 9.83 1.24 17.63
C LYS A 121 9.88 2.75 17.46
N ASP A 122 9.88 3.51 18.55
CA ASP A 122 10.17 4.95 18.44
C ASP A 122 11.66 5.15 18.19
N TRP A 123 12.00 5.47 16.94
CA TRP A 123 13.37 5.70 16.48
C TRP A 123 13.65 7.19 16.20
N TRP A 124 12.67 8.06 16.46
CA TRP A 124 12.79 9.50 16.25
C TRP A 124 13.25 10.19 17.53
N ALA A 125 14.08 11.24 17.39
CA ALA A 125 14.33 12.13 18.52
C ALA A 125 13.03 12.83 18.95
N PRO A 126 12.81 13.07 20.26
CA PRO A 126 11.58 13.73 20.73
C PRO A 126 11.29 15.07 20.03
N SER A 127 12.34 15.85 19.74
CA SER A 127 12.23 17.13 19.03
C SER A 127 11.76 16.98 17.57
N ALA A 128 12.11 15.87 16.90
CA ALA A 128 11.63 15.56 15.57
C ALA A 128 10.15 15.15 15.60
N ASN A 129 9.76 14.33 16.59
CA ASN A 129 8.35 13.95 16.81
C ASN A 129 7.45 15.19 17.04
N THR A 130 7.87 16.14 17.88
CA THR A 130 7.11 17.39 18.07
C THR A 130 6.97 18.20 16.79
N LYS A 131 8.05 18.32 16.00
CA LYS A 131 8.02 19.05 14.72
C LYS A 131 7.13 18.36 13.69
N PHE A 132 7.14 17.02 13.65
CA PHE A 132 6.27 16.23 12.79
C PHE A 132 4.80 16.49 13.11
N ILE A 133 4.40 16.33 14.38
CA ILE A 133 3.01 16.54 14.83
C ILE A 133 2.54 17.94 14.48
N ARG A 134 3.37 18.97 14.69
CA ARG A 134 3.04 20.34 14.33
C ARG A 134 2.80 20.53 12.83
N LYS A 135 3.61 19.91 11.97
CA LYS A 135 3.42 19.96 10.51
C LYS A 135 2.19 19.18 10.07
N ALA A 136 1.97 18.00 10.66
CA ALA A 136 0.83 17.15 10.37
C ALA A 136 -0.50 17.80 10.80
N GLN A 137 -0.50 18.62 11.85
CA GLN A 137 -1.67 19.41 12.26
C GLN A 137 -2.11 20.40 11.17
N CYS A 138 -1.16 21.01 10.45
CA CYS A 138 -1.50 21.92 9.35
C CYS A 138 -2.32 21.22 8.25
N LEU A 139 -2.03 19.94 7.97
CA LEU A 139 -2.80 19.15 7.01
C LEU A 139 -4.17 18.75 7.59
N ILE A 140 -4.25 18.42 8.88
CA ILE A 140 -5.56 18.20 9.53
C ILE A 140 -6.44 19.44 9.37
N ASP A 141 -5.91 20.62 9.69
CA ASP A 141 -6.66 21.88 9.65
C ASP A 141 -7.05 22.24 8.21
N GLN A 142 -6.15 22.03 7.24
CA GLN A 142 -6.43 22.29 5.83
C GLN A 142 -7.57 21.40 5.32
N TYR A 143 -7.45 20.07 5.48
CA TYR A 143 -8.42 19.13 4.93
C TYR A 143 -9.71 19.13 5.74
N GLY A 144 -9.67 19.40 7.05
CA GLY A 144 -10.86 19.56 7.88
C GLY A 144 -11.76 20.74 7.49
N ASN A 145 -11.22 21.72 6.78
CA ASN A 145 -11.96 22.86 6.24
C ASN A 145 -12.50 22.63 4.82
N VAL A 146 -12.28 21.45 4.23
CA VAL A 146 -12.85 21.10 2.92
C VAL A 146 -14.27 20.60 3.11
N SER A 147 -15.24 21.34 2.55
CA SER A 147 -16.63 20.93 2.51
C SER A 147 -16.92 20.03 1.31
N VAL A 148 -17.85 19.09 1.50
CA VAL A 148 -18.40 18.19 0.48
C VAL A 148 -19.90 18.49 0.37
N PRO A 149 -20.29 19.47 -0.45
CA PRO A 149 -21.66 20.00 -0.49
C PRO A 149 -22.72 18.95 -0.78
N GLU A 150 -22.40 17.93 -1.57
CA GLU A 150 -23.29 16.84 -1.97
C GLU A 150 -23.80 16.04 -0.76
N PHE A 151 -23.00 15.97 0.31
CA PHE A 151 -23.36 15.28 1.55
C PHE A 151 -23.63 16.26 2.71
N GLY A 152 -23.38 17.55 2.54
CA GLY A 152 -23.48 18.55 3.61
C GLY A 152 -22.50 18.30 4.76
N LEU A 153 -21.35 17.69 4.46
CA LEU A 153 -20.33 17.30 5.45
C LEU A 153 -19.00 17.96 5.12
N ASN A 154 -18.13 18.11 6.12
CA ASN A 154 -16.72 18.42 5.90
C ASN A 154 -15.90 17.13 5.95
N LEU A 155 -14.76 17.11 5.25
CA LEU A 155 -13.81 16.02 5.39
C LEU A 155 -13.29 15.97 6.84
N ASN A 156 -13.04 14.76 7.31
CA ASN A 156 -12.36 14.58 8.58
C ASN A 156 -10.85 14.60 8.34
N GLY A 157 -10.22 15.76 8.57
CA GLY A 157 -8.78 15.97 8.37
C GLY A 157 -7.91 15.03 9.21
N SER A 158 -8.37 14.64 10.41
CA SER A 158 -7.66 13.67 11.26
C SER A 158 -7.75 12.25 10.71
N LEU A 159 -8.92 11.85 10.18
CA LEU A 159 -9.13 10.54 9.58
C LEU A 159 -8.31 10.35 8.30
N THR A 160 -8.26 11.39 7.47
CA THR A 160 -7.58 11.38 6.16
C THR A 160 -6.09 11.73 6.26
N GLN A 161 -5.59 12.06 7.45
CA GLN A 161 -4.23 12.58 7.64
C GLN A 161 -3.11 11.72 7.01
N PRO A 162 -3.07 10.37 7.17
CA PRO A 162 -1.99 9.57 6.59
C PRO A 162 -1.91 9.72 5.07
N GLU A 163 -3.06 9.60 4.39
CA GLU A 163 -3.19 9.76 2.93
C GLU A 163 -2.86 11.19 2.50
N ASN A 164 -3.33 12.20 3.21
CA ASN A 164 -3.02 13.60 2.89
C ASN A 164 -1.52 13.89 2.99
N ILE A 165 -0.82 13.30 3.96
CA ILE A 165 0.65 13.39 4.07
C ILE A 165 1.29 12.71 2.87
N ALA A 166 0.85 11.49 2.53
CA ALA A 166 1.37 10.72 1.41
C ALA A 166 1.16 11.42 0.06
N ASP A 167 0.00 11.99 -0.19
CA ASP A 167 -0.31 12.77 -1.39
C ASP A 167 0.60 13.99 -1.55
N ASN A 168 0.75 14.77 -0.48
CA ASN A 168 1.57 15.98 -0.51
C ASN A 168 3.06 15.66 -0.68
N GLY A 169 3.54 14.60 -0.02
CA GLY A 169 4.90 14.09 -0.21
C GLY A 169 5.10 13.53 -1.61
N GLY A 170 4.14 12.77 -2.12
CA GLY A 170 4.16 12.11 -3.42
C GLY A 170 4.25 13.10 -4.56
N VAL A 171 3.36 14.11 -4.61
CA VAL A 171 3.39 15.14 -5.66
C VAL A 171 4.71 15.91 -5.61
N ARG A 172 5.16 16.31 -4.40
CA ARG A 172 6.42 17.04 -4.24
C ARG A 172 7.61 16.23 -4.74
N ASN A 173 7.73 14.96 -4.33
CA ASN A 173 8.85 14.10 -4.70
C ASN A 173 8.84 13.79 -6.20
N ALA A 174 7.68 13.53 -6.79
CA ALA A 174 7.53 13.30 -8.21
C ALA A 174 7.92 14.53 -9.05
N TYR A 175 7.50 15.72 -8.61
CA TYR A 175 7.86 16.97 -9.28
C TYR A 175 9.37 17.26 -9.19
N LEU A 176 9.97 17.05 -8.01
CA LEU A 176 11.42 17.22 -7.85
C LEU A 176 12.19 16.25 -8.76
N ALA A 177 11.82 14.98 -8.77
CA ALA A 177 12.47 13.95 -9.58
C ALA A 177 12.31 14.18 -11.10
N TYR A 178 11.27 14.89 -11.54
CA TYR A 178 11.12 15.27 -12.95
C TYR A 178 12.07 16.41 -13.36
N ASN A 179 12.43 17.28 -12.41
CA ASN A 179 13.25 18.46 -12.65
C ASN A 179 14.75 18.23 -12.39
N GLU A 180 15.14 17.05 -11.92
CA GLU A 180 16.54 16.58 -11.89
C GLU A 180 17.02 16.15 -13.28
#